data_AF-A0A9J7HNF3-F1
#
_entry.id   AF-A0A9J7HNF3-F1
#
_cell.length_a   1.000
_cell.length_b   1.000
_cell.length_c   1.000
_cell.angle_alpha   90.00
_cell.angle_beta   90.00
_cell.angle_gamma   90.00
#
_symmetry.space_group_name_H-M   'P 1'
#
loop_
_entity.id
_entity.type
_entity.pdbx_description
1 polymer ?
#
loop_
_entity_poly.entity_id
_entity_poly.type
_entity_poly.pdbx_seq_one_letter_code
_entity_poly.pdbx_strand_id
1 'polypeptide(L)'
;MADRLLPALCIKDKSVVAKRQQCILVPTDAAREALKVPKKSLSVPPACMEEKTALQEAKRRCRQYSAQPTEVQYLGQLVLTFGKYTNKTFKWLLENDVGYVKFLVDKHLKDVRNTARKVEVRDRWLKDSLLKYVNHFPPVSSHLEVNIDSCTYGHGRFKDFTYKEMWEWYKYHKVLEADQQLGTAQDRKMAKEAFLSIRQWLRLREEDITSRPMKRFRQYILGKEKASTDKKTEPARTDVQPSTSTFSPADHDPTWDDDTDLIEAVQSMEATEGQ
;
A
#
# COMPACT_ATOMS: atom_id res chain seq x y z
N MET A 1 -15.56 10.07 -23.35
CA MET A 1 -14.95 11.16 -22.56
C MET A 1 -14.62 10.61 -21.18
N ALA A 2 -13.46 10.91 -20.61
CA ALA A 2 -13.14 10.51 -19.24
C ALA A 2 -14.07 11.24 -18.26
N ASP A 3 -14.58 10.53 -17.25
CA ASP A 3 -15.40 11.13 -16.20
C ASP A 3 -14.55 12.14 -15.41
N ARG A 4 -14.92 13.43 -15.48
CA ARG A 4 -14.19 14.53 -14.85
C ARG A 4 -14.14 14.43 -13.32
N LEU A 5 -15.04 13.65 -12.72
CA LEU A 5 -15.09 13.45 -11.27
C LEU A 5 -14.18 12.31 -10.78
N LEU A 6 -13.64 11.49 -11.69
CA LEU A 6 -12.71 10.41 -11.38
C LEU A 6 -11.25 10.82 -11.65
N PRO A 7 -10.28 10.29 -10.90
CA PRO A 7 -8.89 10.67 -11.04
C PRO A 7 -8.27 10.11 -12.33
N ALA A 8 -7.45 10.90 -13.00
CA ALA A 8 -6.57 10.45 -14.07
C ALA A 8 -5.31 9.79 -13.47
N LEU A 9 -5.34 8.47 -13.29
CA LEU A 9 -4.25 7.73 -12.66
C LEU A 9 -3.00 7.65 -13.55
N CYS A 10 -1.83 7.86 -12.93
CA CYS A 10 -0.53 7.72 -13.58
C CYS A 10 -0.06 6.26 -13.54
N ILE A 11 -0.41 5.48 -14.57
CA ILE A 11 -0.12 4.04 -14.67
C ILE A 11 1.29 3.79 -15.22
N LYS A 12 2.06 2.92 -14.55
CA LYS A 12 3.43 2.55 -14.92
C LYS A 12 3.51 1.80 -16.26
N ASP A 13 2.67 0.78 -16.43
CA ASP A 13 2.60 -0.03 -17.64
C ASP A 13 1.14 -0.28 -18.02
N LYS A 14 0.71 0.31 -19.13
CA LYS A 14 -0.65 0.21 -19.65
C LYS A 14 -0.88 -1.05 -20.49
N SER A 15 0.17 -1.79 -20.86
CA SER A 15 0.05 -3.04 -21.61
C SER A 15 -0.47 -4.19 -20.74
N VAL A 16 -0.30 -4.06 -19.42
CA VAL A 16 -0.83 -5.00 -18.42
C VAL A 16 -2.35 -4.86 -18.30
N VAL A 17 -3.04 -5.99 -18.08
CA VAL A 17 -4.50 -6.03 -17.85
C VAL A 17 -4.90 -5.06 -16.72
N ALA A 18 -6.00 -4.32 -16.90
CA ALA A 18 -6.40 -3.22 -16.01
C ALA A 18 -6.38 -3.55 -14.52
N LYS A 19 -6.82 -4.76 -14.13
CA LYS A 19 -6.84 -5.22 -12.74
C LYS A 19 -5.46 -5.44 -12.11
N ARG A 20 -4.39 -5.48 -12.92
CA ARG A 20 -2.99 -5.68 -12.51
C ARG A 20 -2.11 -4.47 -12.82
N GLN A 21 -2.68 -3.42 -13.40
CA GLN A 21 -1.96 -2.17 -13.58
C GLN A 21 -1.57 -1.60 -12.23
N GLN A 22 -0.46 -0.86 -12.19
CA GLN A 22 0.05 -0.23 -10.98
C GLN A 22 0.32 1.25 -11.24
N CYS A 23 -0.01 2.10 -10.28
CA CYS A 23 0.36 3.50 -10.33
C CYS A 23 1.86 3.71 -10.07
N ILE A 24 2.40 4.79 -10.62
CA ILE A 24 3.73 5.31 -10.27
C ILE A 24 3.67 5.90 -8.85
N LEU A 25 4.66 5.58 -8.01
CA LEU A 25 4.75 6.03 -6.61
C LEU A 25 5.61 7.27 -6.43
N VAL A 26 5.93 7.96 -7.52
CA VAL A 26 6.78 9.16 -7.54
C VAL A 26 5.86 10.38 -7.67
N PRO A 27 6.08 11.44 -6.87
CA PRO A 27 5.31 12.67 -6.99
C PRO A 27 5.51 13.32 -8.37
N THR A 28 4.41 13.81 -8.94
CA THR A 28 4.40 14.61 -10.17
C THR A 28 4.99 16.01 -9.93
N ASP A 29 5.29 16.73 -11.00
CA ASP A 29 5.74 18.12 -10.89
C ASP A 29 4.69 19.00 -10.23
N ALA A 30 3.40 18.81 -10.54
CA ALA A 30 2.31 19.51 -9.87
C ALA A 30 2.27 19.23 -8.36
N ALA A 31 2.65 18.01 -7.93
CA ALA A 31 2.81 17.70 -6.51
C ALA A 31 3.98 18.47 -5.89
N ARG A 32 5.12 18.55 -6.57
CA ARG A 32 6.31 19.29 -6.12
C ARG A 32 6.04 20.79 -6.03
N GLU A 33 5.38 21.37 -7.03
CA GLU A 33 4.98 22.78 -7.02
C GLU A 33 4.03 23.10 -5.87
N ALA A 34 3.09 22.20 -5.56
CA ALA A 34 2.17 22.38 -4.44
C ALA A 34 2.89 22.50 -3.08
N LEU A 35 4.11 21.96 -2.95
CA LEU A 35 4.91 22.05 -1.72
C LEU A 35 5.64 23.39 -1.57
N LYS A 36 5.78 24.19 -2.64
CA LYS A 36 6.38 25.53 -2.58
C LYS A 36 5.46 26.56 -1.96
N VAL A 37 4.16 26.26 -1.88
CA VAL A 37 3.15 27.14 -1.28
C VAL A 37 3.32 27.16 0.25
N PRO A 38 3.53 28.32 0.89
CA PRO A 38 3.73 28.39 2.34
C PRO A 38 2.51 27.85 3.11
N LYS A 39 2.74 26.97 4.10
CA LYS A 39 1.65 26.36 4.91
C LYS A 39 0.70 27.38 5.54
N LYS A 40 1.20 28.57 5.90
CA LYS A 40 0.39 29.68 6.46
C LYS A 40 -0.68 30.21 5.49
N SER A 41 -0.52 29.97 4.19
CA SER A 41 -1.49 30.35 3.15
C SER A 41 -2.52 29.27 2.86
N LEU A 42 -2.33 28.04 3.37
CA LEU A 42 -3.25 26.93 3.19
C LEU A 42 -4.36 26.98 4.24
N SER A 43 -5.40 27.76 3.97
CA SER A 43 -6.63 27.73 4.77
C SER A 43 -7.55 26.62 4.27
N VAL A 44 -7.99 25.75 5.17
CA VAL A 44 -9.02 24.74 4.90
C VAL A 44 -10.38 25.34 5.29
N PRO A 45 -11.38 25.32 4.40
CA PRO A 45 -12.71 25.82 4.74
C PRO A 45 -13.29 25.10 5.96
N PRO A 46 -13.93 25.81 6.92
CA PRO A 46 -14.53 25.16 8.11
C PRO A 46 -15.50 24.03 7.78
N ALA A 47 -16.23 24.14 6.67
CA ALA A 47 -17.13 23.11 6.17
C ALA A 47 -16.44 21.79 5.76
N CYS A 48 -15.10 21.73 5.73
CA CYS A 48 -14.33 20.52 5.43
C CYS A 48 -13.76 19.83 6.68
N MET A 49 -13.97 20.39 7.88
CA MET A 49 -13.35 19.90 9.12
C MET A 49 -14.11 18.73 9.76
N GLU A 50 -15.43 18.67 9.58
CA GLU A 50 -16.29 17.62 10.13
C GLU A 50 -16.85 16.73 9.03
N GLU A 51 -16.98 15.43 9.31
CA GLU A 51 -17.38 14.42 8.32
C GLU A 51 -18.69 14.79 7.58
N LYS A 52 -19.73 15.14 8.34
CA LYS A 52 -21.05 15.42 7.77
C LYS A 52 -21.03 16.62 6.83
N THR A 53 -20.41 17.72 7.25
CA THR A 53 -20.34 18.96 6.47
C THR A 53 -19.40 18.80 5.27
N ALA A 54 -18.28 18.10 5.45
CA ALA A 54 -17.33 17.81 4.38
C ALA A 54 -17.96 16.96 3.27
N LEU A 55 -18.73 15.92 3.63
CA LEU A 55 -19.45 15.08 2.67
C LEU A 55 -20.56 15.87 1.95
N GLN A 56 -21.28 16.74 2.64
CA GLN A 56 -22.28 17.61 2.01
C GLN A 56 -21.64 18.55 0.99
N GLU A 57 -20.53 19.19 1.36
CA GLU A 57 -19.78 20.10 0.49
C GLU A 57 -19.18 19.36 -0.71
N ALA A 58 -18.62 18.17 -0.50
CA ALA A 58 -18.10 17.31 -1.57
C ALA A 58 -19.21 16.91 -2.57
N LYS A 59 -20.39 16.53 -2.08
CA LYS A 59 -21.57 16.27 -2.93
C LYS A 59 -22.01 17.53 -3.69
N ARG A 60 -22.02 18.70 -3.03
CA ARG A 60 -22.37 19.98 -3.66
C ARG A 60 -21.44 20.29 -4.83
N ARG A 61 -20.13 20.08 -4.68
CA ARG A 61 -19.14 20.25 -5.77
C ARG A 61 -19.40 19.30 -6.94
N CYS A 62 -19.77 18.05 -6.67
CA CYS A 62 -20.07 17.10 -7.74
C CYS A 62 -21.36 17.44 -8.52
N ARG A 63 -22.34 18.07 -7.87
CA ARG A 63 -23.62 18.45 -8.51
C ARG A 63 -23.49 19.44 -9.66
N GLN A 64 -22.34 20.10 -9.79
CA GLN A 64 -22.01 20.93 -10.95
C GLN A 64 -21.80 20.11 -12.23
N TYR A 65 -21.52 18.80 -12.10
CA TYR A 65 -21.18 17.91 -13.20
C TYR A 65 -22.11 16.69 -13.31
N SER A 66 -22.70 16.25 -12.20
CA SER A 66 -23.64 15.12 -12.16
C SER A 66 -24.76 15.39 -11.17
N ALA A 67 -26.02 15.30 -11.62
CA ALA A 67 -27.19 15.49 -10.75
C ALA A 67 -27.25 14.45 -9.60
N GLN A 68 -26.74 13.25 -9.85
CA GLN A 68 -26.68 12.14 -8.88
C GLN A 68 -25.23 11.62 -8.80
N PRO A 69 -24.35 12.29 -8.03
CA PRO A 69 -22.97 11.86 -7.92
C PRO A 69 -22.87 10.56 -7.15
N THR A 70 -22.08 9.62 -7.68
CA THR A 70 -21.80 8.35 -7.00
C THR A 70 -20.90 8.56 -5.79
N GLU A 71 -20.81 7.55 -4.94
CA GLU A 71 -19.95 7.60 -3.76
C GLU A 71 -18.49 7.87 -4.09
N VAL A 72 -17.95 7.16 -5.08
CA VAL A 72 -16.56 7.35 -5.51
C VAL A 72 -16.33 8.80 -5.96
N GLN A 73 -17.28 9.38 -6.69
CA GLN A 73 -17.16 10.75 -7.19
C GLN A 73 -17.12 11.77 -6.04
N TYR A 74 -18.03 11.69 -5.06
CA TYR A 74 -17.99 12.66 -3.94
C TYR A 74 -16.85 12.40 -2.97
N LEU A 75 -16.44 11.15 -2.74
CA LEU A 75 -15.25 10.86 -1.92
C LEU A 75 -14.00 11.49 -2.53
N GLY A 76 -13.88 11.48 -3.86
CA GLY A 76 -12.80 12.16 -4.58
C GLY A 76 -12.73 13.68 -4.35
N GLN A 77 -13.83 14.31 -3.92
CA GLN A 77 -13.90 15.75 -3.65
C GLN A 77 -13.67 16.14 -2.18
N LEU A 78 -13.48 15.16 -1.29
CA LEU A 78 -13.07 15.42 0.09
C LEU A 78 -11.70 16.07 0.13
N VAL A 79 -11.53 17.06 1.01
CA VAL A 79 -10.34 17.90 1.13
C VAL A 79 -9.50 17.40 2.29
N LEU A 80 -8.19 17.30 2.09
CA LEU A 80 -7.24 17.00 3.14
C LEU A 80 -7.15 18.17 4.12
N THR A 81 -7.43 17.89 5.39
CA THR A 81 -7.27 18.83 6.51
C THR A 81 -5.89 18.75 7.17
N PHE A 82 -5.05 17.83 6.71
CA PHE A 82 -3.75 17.51 7.30
C PHE A 82 -2.68 17.23 6.23
N GLY A 83 -1.43 17.15 6.70
CA GLY A 83 -0.30 16.69 5.89
C GLY A 83 0.22 17.73 4.90
N LYS A 84 1.18 17.31 4.06
CA LYS A 84 1.89 18.22 3.15
C LYS A 84 1.03 18.75 2.00
N TYR A 85 -0.09 18.09 1.71
CA TYR A 85 -1.05 18.50 0.69
C TYR A 85 -2.37 18.96 1.29
N THR A 86 -2.32 19.61 2.47
CA THR A 86 -3.48 20.27 3.07
C THR A 86 -4.18 21.16 2.03
N ASN A 87 -5.51 21.18 2.04
CA ASN A 87 -6.37 21.87 1.08
C ASN A 87 -6.41 21.27 -0.35
N LYS A 88 -5.80 20.09 -0.60
CA LYS A 88 -5.99 19.32 -1.84
C LYS A 88 -7.05 18.25 -1.67
N THR A 89 -7.69 17.85 -2.77
CA THR A 89 -8.71 16.80 -2.74
C THR A 89 -8.11 15.40 -2.83
N PHE A 90 -8.87 14.37 -2.44
CA PHE A 90 -8.46 12.98 -2.65
C PHE A 90 -8.21 12.66 -4.12
N LYS A 91 -9.06 13.16 -5.03
CA LYS A 91 -8.86 13.02 -6.48
C LYS A 91 -7.51 13.59 -6.89
N TRP A 92 -7.21 14.83 -6.49
CA TRP A 92 -5.93 15.47 -6.79
C TRP A 92 -4.76 14.63 -6.24
N LEU A 93 -4.91 14.08 -5.04
CA LEU A 93 -3.87 13.29 -4.42
C LEU A 93 -3.56 12.00 -5.22
N LEU A 94 -4.58 11.28 -5.68
CA LEU A 94 -4.41 10.07 -6.50
C LEU A 94 -3.81 10.37 -7.90
N GLU A 95 -4.02 11.57 -8.42
CA GLU A 95 -3.45 12.02 -9.69
C GLU A 95 -1.97 12.41 -9.57
N ASN A 96 -1.52 12.83 -8.38
CA ASN A 96 -0.26 13.56 -8.23
C ASN A 96 0.77 12.89 -7.31
N ASP A 97 0.37 12.14 -6.28
CA ASP A 97 1.33 11.51 -5.35
C ASP A 97 0.75 10.25 -4.68
N VAL A 98 0.66 9.15 -5.43
CA VAL A 98 0.20 7.85 -4.91
C VAL A 98 1.18 7.29 -3.87
N GLY A 99 2.47 7.66 -3.92
CA GLY A 99 3.44 7.30 -2.90
C GLY A 99 3.03 7.83 -1.52
N TYR A 100 2.58 9.09 -1.47
CA TYR A 100 2.06 9.67 -0.24
C TYR A 100 0.71 9.08 0.19
N VAL A 101 -0.18 8.74 -0.75
CA VAL A 101 -1.43 7.99 -0.44
C VAL A 101 -1.09 6.70 0.30
N LYS A 102 -0.16 5.90 -0.25
CA LYS A 102 0.30 4.65 0.36
C LYS A 102 0.79 4.90 1.79
N PHE A 103 1.70 5.86 1.97
CA PHE A 103 2.23 6.22 3.28
C PHE A 103 1.11 6.55 4.30
N LEU A 104 0.17 7.43 3.93
CA LEU A 104 -0.91 7.86 4.81
C LEU A 104 -1.79 6.69 5.24
N VAL A 105 -2.18 5.84 4.29
CA VAL A 105 -3.10 4.72 4.53
C VAL A 105 -2.41 3.62 5.32
N ASP A 106 -1.18 3.25 5.00
CA ASP A 106 -0.45 2.22 5.74
C ASP A 106 -0.16 2.67 7.17
N LYS A 107 0.23 3.94 7.37
CA LYS A 107 0.41 4.51 8.71
C LYS A 107 -0.89 4.48 9.50
N HIS A 108 -2.01 4.91 8.89
CA HIS A 108 -3.32 4.88 9.52
C HIS A 108 -3.73 3.47 9.97
N LEU A 109 -3.52 2.47 9.11
CA LEU A 109 -3.86 1.08 9.42
C LEU A 109 -2.97 0.50 10.55
N LYS A 110 -1.70 0.90 10.60
CA LYS A 110 -0.80 0.59 11.72
C LYS A 110 -1.30 1.24 13.01
N ASP A 111 -1.63 2.53 12.96
CA ASP A 111 -2.12 3.29 14.12
C ASP A 111 -3.40 2.66 14.69
N VAL A 112 -4.38 2.37 13.82
CA VAL A 112 -5.63 1.69 14.19
C VAL A 112 -5.38 0.33 14.81
N ARG A 113 -4.46 -0.48 14.29
CA ARG A 113 -4.11 -1.78 14.90
C ARG A 113 -3.49 -1.63 16.29
N ASN A 114 -2.74 -0.55 16.52
CA ASN A 114 -2.07 -0.25 17.78
C ASN A 114 -2.98 0.44 18.82
N THR A 115 -4.21 0.83 18.46
CA THR A 115 -5.17 1.50 19.36
C THR A 115 -5.69 0.64 20.52
N ALA A 116 -5.25 -0.62 20.64
CA ALA A 116 -5.29 -1.36 21.91
C ALA A 116 -4.69 -0.55 23.09
N ARG A 117 -3.93 0.51 22.81
CA ARG A 117 -3.33 1.46 23.76
C ARG A 117 -4.15 2.75 24.06
N LYS A 118 -5.43 2.85 23.65
CA LYS A 118 -6.34 4.00 23.92
C LYS A 118 -5.90 5.37 23.37
N VAL A 119 -5.09 5.43 22.32
CA VAL A 119 -4.73 6.70 21.68
C VAL A 119 -5.79 7.07 20.63
N GLU A 120 -6.34 8.28 20.73
CA GLU A 120 -7.25 8.82 19.73
C GLU A 120 -6.50 9.06 18.41
N VAL A 121 -6.97 8.45 17.32
CA VAL A 121 -6.39 8.65 15.99
C VAL A 121 -6.91 9.95 15.41
N ARG A 122 -6.05 10.96 15.30
CA ARG A 122 -6.38 12.24 14.67
C ARG A 122 -6.84 12.04 13.22
N ASP A 123 -7.89 12.76 12.82
CA ASP A 123 -8.48 12.74 11.48
C ASP A 123 -8.92 11.34 11.02
N ARG A 124 -9.27 10.47 11.97
CA ARG A 124 -9.63 9.07 11.71
C ARG A 124 -10.67 8.92 10.61
N TRP A 125 -11.78 9.65 10.70
CA TRP A 125 -12.88 9.57 9.73
C TRP A 125 -12.42 9.92 8.30
N LEU A 126 -11.52 10.91 8.15
CA LEU A 126 -11.04 11.35 6.85
C LEU A 126 -10.04 10.33 6.28
N LYS A 127 -9.19 9.74 7.13
CA LYS A 127 -8.28 8.66 6.74
C LYS A 127 -9.02 7.36 6.39
N ASP A 128 -10.08 7.03 7.13
CA ASP A 128 -10.99 5.92 6.80
C ASP A 128 -11.69 6.18 5.45
N SER A 129 -12.12 7.42 5.20
CA SER A 129 -12.70 7.83 3.91
C SER A 129 -11.68 7.73 2.77
N LEU A 130 -10.41 8.09 3.01
CA LEU A 130 -9.34 7.92 2.04
C LEU A 130 -9.09 6.44 1.74
N LEU A 131 -9.02 5.58 2.76
CA LEU A 131 -8.91 4.13 2.60
C LEU A 131 -10.09 3.57 1.78
N LYS A 132 -11.32 4.00 2.08
CA LYS A 132 -12.50 3.62 1.30
C LYS A 132 -12.36 4.04 -0.16
N TYR A 133 -11.96 5.29 -0.40
CA TYR A 133 -11.78 5.84 -1.74
C TYR A 133 -10.73 5.09 -2.56
N VAL A 134 -9.55 4.82 -1.99
CA VAL A 134 -8.45 4.15 -2.72
C VAL A 134 -8.81 2.71 -3.11
N ASN A 135 -9.65 2.04 -2.32
CA ASN A 135 -10.08 0.67 -2.62
C ASN A 135 -10.96 0.55 -3.86
N HIS A 136 -11.52 1.66 -4.37
CA HIS A 136 -12.19 1.68 -5.68
C HIS A 136 -11.21 1.65 -6.87
N PHE A 137 -9.91 1.82 -6.63
CA PHE A 137 -8.88 1.91 -7.68
C PHE A 137 -7.81 0.82 -7.47
N PRO A 138 -7.98 -0.38 -8.07
CA PRO A 138 -6.98 -1.45 -7.99
C PRO A 138 -5.53 -1.01 -8.27
N PRO A 139 -5.26 -0.12 -9.25
CA PRO A 139 -3.88 0.33 -9.50
C PRO A 139 -3.23 1.12 -8.36
N VAL A 140 -4.04 1.65 -7.45
CA VAL A 140 -3.58 2.34 -6.22
C VAL A 140 -3.58 1.36 -5.06
N SER A 141 -4.71 0.66 -4.83
CA SER A 141 -4.89 -0.18 -3.65
C SER A 141 -3.95 -1.39 -3.61
N SER A 142 -3.46 -1.89 -4.75
CA SER A 142 -2.45 -2.97 -4.81
C SER A 142 -1.12 -2.62 -4.13
N HIS A 143 -0.86 -1.32 -3.93
CA HIS A 143 0.36 -0.85 -3.30
C HIS A 143 0.30 -0.88 -1.76
N LEU A 144 -0.89 -0.95 -1.18
CA LEU A 144 -1.10 -0.95 0.27
C LEU A 144 -0.59 -2.25 0.91
N GLU A 145 -0.12 -2.19 2.16
CA GLU A 145 0.40 -3.40 2.83
C GLU A 145 -0.69 -4.44 3.10
N VAL A 146 -1.95 -4.02 3.24
CA VAL A 146 -3.07 -4.95 3.42
C VAL A 146 -3.41 -5.74 2.15
N ASN A 147 -2.98 -5.25 0.99
CA ASN A 147 -3.22 -5.86 -0.33
C ASN A 147 -1.91 -6.29 -0.99
N ILE A 148 -0.87 -6.55 -0.18
CA ILE A 148 0.47 -6.90 -0.67
C ILE A 148 0.46 -8.15 -1.57
N ASP A 149 -0.50 -9.06 -1.36
CA ASP A 149 -0.69 -10.27 -2.14
C ASP A 149 -1.08 -9.99 -3.60
N SER A 150 -1.74 -8.87 -3.84
CA SER A 150 -2.21 -8.39 -5.14
C SER A 150 -1.17 -7.56 -5.90
N CYS A 151 -0.04 -7.22 -5.26
CA CYS A 151 1.06 -6.50 -5.91
C CYS A 151 1.67 -7.34 -7.04
N THR A 152 1.98 -6.73 -8.18
CA THR A 152 2.62 -7.44 -9.29
C THR A 152 4.11 -7.67 -9.03
N TYR A 153 4.59 -8.86 -9.37
CA TYR A 153 5.97 -9.28 -9.24
C TYR A 153 6.91 -8.49 -10.16
N GLY A 154 6.51 -8.25 -11.41
CA GLY A 154 7.22 -7.31 -12.28
C GLY A 154 8.61 -7.77 -12.75
N HIS A 155 8.95 -9.07 -12.64
CA HIS A 155 10.28 -9.57 -13.02
C HIS A 155 10.23 -10.79 -13.96
N GLY A 156 11.10 -10.77 -14.97
CA GLY A 156 11.28 -11.86 -15.94
C GLY A 156 9.97 -12.31 -16.60
N ARG A 157 9.82 -13.62 -16.78
CA ARG A 157 8.59 -14.23 -17.34
C ARG A 157 7.36 -14.10 -16.43
N PHE A 158 7.58 -13.74 -15.16
CA PHE A 158 6.55 -13.58 -14.15
C PHE A 158 6.16 -12.11 -13.97
N LYS A 159 6.51 -11.23 -14.92
CA LYS A 159 6.24 -9.79 -14.83
C LYS A 159 4.77 -9.46 -14.50
N ASP A 160 3.85 -10.26 -15.02
CA ASP A 160 2.41 -10.04 -14.86
C ASP A 160 1.82 -10.81 -13.68
N PHE A 161 2.61 -11.61 -12.96
CA PHE A 161 2.12 -12.42 -11.84
C PHE A 161 1.98 -11.56 -10.59
N THR A 162 1.02 -11.89 -9.72
CA THR A 162 0.94 -11.29 -8.39
C THR A 162 1.86 -11.99 -7.41
N TYR A 163 2.11 -11.34 -6.26
CA TYR A 163 2.88 -11.95 -5.18
C TYR A 163 2.22 -13.24 -4.67
N LYS A 164 0.88 -13.29 -4.64
CA LYS A 164 0.10 -14.49 -4.33
C LYS A 164 0.36 -15.62 -5.32
N GLU A 165 0.26 -15.34 -6.61
CA GLU A 165 0.48 -16.34 -7.67
C GLU A 165 1.91 -16.88 -7.60
N MET A 166 2.90 -16.01 -7.39
CA MET A 166 4.28 -16.40 -7.18
C MET A 166 4.47 -17.32 -5.97
N TRP A 167 3.81 -17.00 -4.84
CA TRP A 167 3.81 -17.85 -3.65
C TRP A 167 3.18 -19.23 -3.90
N GLU A 168 2.06 -19.27 -4.62
CA GLU A 168 1.36 -20.53 -4.95
C GLU A 168 2.24 -21.45 -5.80
N TRP A 169 2.89 -20.92 -6.84
CA TRP A 169 3.84 -21.70 -7.66
C TRP A 169 5.06 -22.17 -6.87
N TYR A 170 5.61 -21.33 -6.00
CA TYR A 170 6.71 -21.71 -5.11
C TYR A 170 6.34 -22.84 -4.16
N LYS A 171 5.14 -22.78 -3.57
CA LYS A 171 4.65 -23.84 -2.70
C LYS A 171 4.38 -25.13 -3.49
N TYR A 172 3.81 -25.00 -4.68
CA TYR A 172 3.47 -26.14 -5.53
C TYR A 172 4.70 -26.91 -5.99
N HIS A 173 5.85 -26.27 -6.17
CA HIS A 173 7.12 -26.95 -6.46
C HIS A 173 7.44 -28.04 -5.44
N LYS A 174 7.33 -27.75 -4.14
CA LYS A 174 7.60 -28.73 -3.07
C LYS A 174 6.64 -29.92 -3.13
N VAL A 175 5.39 -29.71 -3.57
CA VAL A 175 4.40 -30.77 -3.75
C VAL A 175 4.78 -31.67 -4.93
N LEU A 176 5.17 -31.07 -6.05
CA LEU A 176 5.61 -31.78 -7.25
C LEU A 176 6.93 -32.54 -7.06
N GLU A 177 7.81 -32.07 -6.18
CA GLU A 177 9.03 -32.80 -5.80
C GLU A 177 8.72 -34.05 -4.96
N ALA A 178 7.68 -33.99 -4.12
CA ALA A 178 7.26 -35.11 -3.29
C ALA A 178 6.48 -36.18 -4.09
N ASP A 179 5.73 -35.77 -5.12
CA ASP A 179 5.00 -36.66 -6.00
C ASP A 179 5.25 -36.29 -7.48
N GLN A 180 6.16 -37.04 -8.12
CA GLN A 180 6.56 -36.82 -9.50
C GLN A 180 5.47 -37.16 -10.52
N GLN A 181 4.42 -37.89 -10.13
CA GLN A 181 3.29 -38.21 -11.00
C GLN A 181 2.24 -37.10 -11.01
N LEU A 182 2.30 -36.16 -10.07
CA LEU A 182 1.40 -35.02 -10.00
C LEU A 182 1.80 -33.92 -11.01
N GLY A 183 0.79 -33.28 -11.62
CA GLY A 183 0.95 -32.12 -12.50
C GLY A 183 1.47 -32.44 -13.90
N THR A 184 1.34 -31.46 -14.80
CA THR A 184 1.86 -31.59 -16.18
C THR A 184 3.36 -31.26 -16.24
N ALA A 185 4.02 -31.61 -17.34
CA ALA A 185 5.42 -31.22 -17.57
C ALA A 185 5.58 -29.68 -17.59
N GLN A 186 4.56 -28.97 -18.08
CA GLN A 186 4.53 -27.51 -18.07
C GLN A 186 4.41 -26.95 -16.65
N ASP A 187 3.59 -27.55 -15.79
CA ASP A 187 3.44 -27.14 -14.39
C ASP A 187 4.74 -27.32 -13.63
N ARG A 188 5.42 -28.45 -13.82
CA ARG A 188 6.75 -28.71 -13.22
C ARG A 188 7.78 -27.66 -13.66
N LYS A 189 7.79 -27.32 -14.95
CA LYS A 189 8.68 -26.27 -15.47
C LYS A 189 8.36 -24.91 -14.82
N MET A 190 7.09 -24.53 -14.78
CA MET A 190 6.65 -23.24 -14.21
C MET A 190 6.94 -23.14 -12.71
N ALA A 191 6.61 -24.19 -11.95
CA ALA A 191 6.87 -24.26 -10.52
C ALA A 191 8.37 -24.19 -10.22
N LYS A 192 9.22 -24.88 -11.01
CA LYS A 192 10.68 -24.86 -10.85
C LYS A 192 11.26 -23.48 -11.12
N GLU A 193 10.84 -22.81 -12.18
CA GLU A 193 11.30 -21.46 -12.50
C GLU A 193 10.86 -20.44 -11.43
N ALA A 194 9.61 -20.52 -10.96
CA ALA A 194 9.12 -19.67 -9.88
C ALA A 194 9.90 -19.94 -8.58
N PHE A 195 10.17 -21.21 -8.28
CA PHE A 195 10.96 -21.63 -7.12
C PHE A 195 12.36 -21.04 -7.15
N LEU A 196 13.08 -21.18 -8.26
CA LEU A 196 14.42 -20.62 -8.43
C LEU A 196 14.42 -19.09 -8.31
N SER A 197 13.45 -18.43 -8.95
CA SER A 197 13.28 -16.98 -8.90
C SER A 197 13.08 -16.48 -7.47
N ILE A 198 12.22 -17.14 -6.69
CA ILE A 198 11.96 -16.76 -5.29
C ILE A 198 13.16 -17.06 -4.40
N ARG A 199 13.80 -18.22 -4.57
CA ARG A 199 14.99 -18.61 -3.79
C ARG A 199 16.14 -17.63 -3.96
N GLN A 200 16.30 -17.04 -5.15
CA GLN A 200 17.28 -15.97 -5.37
C GLN A 200 17.06 -14.81 -4.40
N TRP A 201 15.82 -14.31 -4.26
CA TRP A 201 15.49 -13.22 -3.36
C TRP A 201 15.57 -13.60 -1.87
N LEU A 202 15.19 -14.83 -1.52
CA LEU A 202 15.26 -15.30 -0.13
C LEU A 202 16.70 -15.49 0.37
N ARG A 203 17.66 -15.79 -0.54
CA ARG A 203 19.08 -15.94 -0.21
C ARG A 203 19.80 -14.61 0.01
N LEU A 204 19.32 -13.54 -0.61
CA LEU A 204 19.87 -12.20 -0.42
C LEU A 204 19.48 -11.66 0.96
N ARG A 205 20.41 -10.93 1.57
CA ARG A 205 20.12 -10.14 2.77
C ARG A 205 19.30 -8.92 2.36
N GLU A 206 18.52 -8.39 3.29
CA GLU A 206 17.59 -7.31 2.96
C GLU A 206 18.31 -6.01 2.58
N GLU A 207 19.47 -5.75 3.19
CA GLU A 207 20.36 -4.64 2.86
C GLU A 207 20.90 -4.70 1.42
N ASP A 208 21.09 -5.90 0.87
CA ASP A 208 21.64 -6.10 -0.48
C ASP A 208 20.58 -5.92 -1.58
N ILE A 209 19.28 -5.86 -1.22
CA ILE A 209 18.18 -5.69 -2.17
C ILE A 209 17.93 -4.19 -2.36
N THR A 210 18.33 -3.62 -3.49
CA THR A 210 18.08 -2.19 -3.77
C THR A 210 16.61 -1.88 -4.07
N SER A 211 15.87 -2.86 -4.59
CA SER A 211 14.48 -2.70 -5.03
C SER A 211 13.50 -2.81 -3.86
N ARG A 212 12.85 -1.69 -3.49
CA ARG A 212 11.78 -1.67 -2.46
C ARG A 212 10.65 -2.69 -2.73
N PRO A 213 10.12 -2.84 -3.96
CA PRO A 213 9.15 -3.91 -4.26
C PRO A 213 9.66 -5.32 -3.92
N MET A 214 10.94 -5.61 -4.21
CA MET A 214 11.51 -6.94 -3.94
C MET A 214 11.77 -7.17 -2.45
N LYS A 215 12.12 -6.14 -1.67
CA LYS A 215 12.14 -6.22 -0.20
C LYS A 215 10.76 -6.60 0.34
N ARG A 216 9.73 -5.89 -0.10
CA ARG A 216 8.33 -6.16 0.28
C ARG A 216 7.91 -7.58 -0.11
N PHE A 217 8.26 -8.03 -1.31
CA PHE A 217 7.99 -9.39 -1.76
C PHE A 217 8.66 -10.44 -0.87
N ARG A 218 9.94 -10.26 -0.54
CA ARG A 218 10.70 -11.16 0.34
C ARG A 218 10.02 -11.28 1.71
N GLN A 219 9.67 -10.17 2.33
CA GLN A 219 8.96 -10.15 3.62
C GLN A 219 7.61 -10.86 3.56
N TYR A 220 6.85 -10.65 2.48
CA TYR A 220 5.59 -11.37 2.24
C TYR A 220 5.78 -12.89 2.22
N ILE A 221 6.79 -13.39 1.49
CA ILE A 221 7.08 -14.83 1.41
C ILE A 221 7.51 -15.39 2.76
N LEU A 222 8.41 -14.71 3.47
CA LEU A 222 8.87 -15.13 4.81
C LEU A 222 7.71 -15.19 5.82
N GLY A 223 6.82 -14.19 5.80
CA GLY A 223 5.62 -14.19 6.64
C GLY A 223 4.69 -15.37 6.34
N LYS A 224 4.53 -15.73 5.06
CA LYS A 224 3.74 -16.91 4.64
C LYS A 224 4.39 -18.23 5.06
N GLU A 225 5.71 -18.35 4.98
CA GLU A 225 6.43 -19.55 5.43
C GLU A 225 6.28 -19.74 6.94
N LYS A 226 6.47 -18.68 7.75
CA LYS A 226 6.27 -18.71 9.22
C LYS A 226 4.84 -19.11 9.59
N ALA A 227 3.84 -18.49 8.96
CA ALA A 227 2.43 -18.86 9.21
C ALA A 227 2.09 -20.31 8.78
N SER A 228 2.83 -20.89 7.82
CA SER A 228 2.63 -22.27 7.40
C SER A 228 3.32 -23.28 8.32
N THR A 229 4.44 -22.91 8.94
CA THR A 229 5.10 -23.74 9.96
C THR A 229 4.29 -23.78 11.24
N ASP A 230 3.79 -22.64 11.71
CA ASP A 230 3.03 -22.54 12.97
C ASP A 230 1.75 -23.42 12.90
N LYS A 231 1.07 -23.45 11.76
CA LYS A 231 -0.09 -24.32 11.51
C LYS A 231 0.21 -25.83 11.48
N LYS A 232 1.46 -26.22 11.25
CA LYS A 232 1.86 -27.64 11.21
C LYS A 232 2.25 -28.16 12.60
N THR A 233 2.45 -27.27 13.57
CA THR A 233 2.92 -27.60 14.92
C THR A 233 1.80 -27.64 15.98
N GLU A 234 0.55 -27.30 15.64
CA GLU A 234 -0.60 -27.59 16.51
C GLU A 234 -0.96 -29.09 16.47
N PRO A 235 -0.74 -29.88 17.56
CA PRO A 235 -1.22 -31.24 17.61
C PRO A 235 -2.71 -31.25 17.99
N ALA A 236 -3.46 -32.16 17.36
CA ALA A 236 -4.83 -32.46 17.78
C ALA A 236 -4.84 -32.92 19.25
N ARG A 237 -5.44 -32.11 20.13
CA ARG A 237 -5.88 -32.56 21.45
C ARG A 237 -7.30 -32.06 21.74
N THR A 238 -8.12 -33.04 22.04
CA THR A 238 -9.45 -33.01 22.66
C THR A 238 -9.53 -32.09 23.87
N ASP A 239 -10.66 -31.37 23.96
CA ASP A 239 -11.29 -30.68 25.09
C ASP A 239 -10.50 -30.60 26.42
N VAL A 240 -10.02 -29.40 26.78
CA VAL A 240 -10.17 -28.72 28.09
C VAL A 240 -9.95 -27.19 27.91
N GLN A 241 -10.77 -26.41 28.60
CA GLN A 241 -10.89 -24.94 28.80
C GLN A 241 -9.71 -23.95 28.54
N PRO A 242 -10.03 -22.66 28.34
CA PRO A 242 -9.15 -21.69 27.69
C PRO A 242 -8.07 -21.15 28.64
N SER A 243 -6.81 -21.34 28.26
CA SER A 243 -5.68 -20.63 28.85
C SER A 243 -5.29 -19.47 27.95
N THR A 244 -5.43 -18.27 28.49
CA THR A 244 -4.91 -17.00 27.98
C THR A 244 -3.45 -17.13 27.56
N SER A 245 -3.19 -17.01 26.25
CA SER A 245 -1.84 -16.82 25.73
C SER A 245 -1.46 -15.36 25.89
N THR A 246 -0.62 -15.09 26.87
CA THR A 246 0.06 -13.81 27.09
C THR A 246 1.06 -13.59 25.96
N PHE A 247 0.78 -12.62 25.09
CA PHE A 247 1.75 -12.12 24.12
C PHE A 247 2.85 -11.35 24.86
N SER A 248 4.07 -11.88 24.88
CA SER A 248 5.23 -11.18 25.40
C SER A 248 5.61 -10.01 24.48
N PRO A 249 5.65 -8.76 24.99
CA PRO A 249 5.99 -7.58 24.20
C PRO A 249 7.50 -7.37 24.21
N ALA A 250 8.23 -8.16 23.42
CA ALA A 250 9.67 -7.98 23.24
C ALA A 250 10.10 -8.46 21.84
N ASP A 251 9.54 -7.83 20.82
CA ASP A 251 10.16 -7.73 19.49
C ASP A 251 9.87 -6.31 19.00
N HIS A 252 10.61 -5.37 19.57
CA HIS A 252 10.69 -4.00 19.09
C HIS A 252 11.65 -4.00 17.89
N ASP A 253 11.12 -3.95 16.68
CA ASP A 253 11.90 -3.69 15.47
C ASP A 253 12.01 -2.17 15.27
N PRO A 254 13.19 -1.54 15.49
CA PRO A 254 13.36 -0.09 15.38
C PRO A 254 13.51 0.42 13.94
N THR A 255 13.43 -0.45 12.92
CA THR A 255 13.81 -0.12 11.53
C THR A 255 12.82 0.79 10.77
N TRP A 256 11.86 1.41 11.45
CA TRP A 256 10.86 2.30 10.83
C TRP A 256 10.75 3.70 11.44
N ASP A 257 11.66 4.09 12.35
CA ASP A 257 11.72 5.46 12.88
C ASP A 257 12.64 6.41 12.08
N ASP A 258 13.25 5.94 10.98
CA ASP A 258 14.28 6.69 10.23
C ASP A 258 13.73 7.56 9.08
N ASP A 259 12.49 8.03 9.18
CA ASP A 259 11.93 9.04 8.26
C ASP A 259 12.22 10.49 8.74
N THR A 260 13.08 10.67 9.74
CA THR A 260 13.57 11.99 10.18
C THR A 260 14.87 12.38 9.45
N ASP A 261 15.72 11.41 9.12
CA ASP A 261 17.06 11.64 8.55
C ASP A 261 17.04 12.00 7.05
N LEU A 262 15.89 11.81 6.38
CA LEU A 262 15.65 12.29 5.02
C LEU A 262 15.31 13.79 4.94
N ILE A 263 15.11 14.46 6.08
CA ILE A 263 14.91 15.91 6.14
C ILE A 263 16.24 16.64 6.39
N GLU A 264 17.19 16.04 7.13
CA GLU A 264 18.52 16.64 7.37
C GLU A 264 19.50 16.45 6.21
N ALA A 265 19.42 15.36 5.45
CA ALA A 265 20.31 15.14 4.31
C ALA A 265 20.05 16.10 3.13
N VAL A 266 18.83 16.65 3.01
CA VAL A 266 18.51 17.68 1.99
C VAL A 266 18.94 19.07 2.45
N GLN A 267 18.92 19.35 3.76
CA GLN A 267 19.37 20.62 4.31
C GLN A 267 20.90 20.73 4.39
N SER A 268 21.62 19.60 4.46
CA SER A 268 23.08 19.58 4.53
C SER A 268 23.78 19.71 3.17
N MET A 269 23.09 19.39 2.06
CA MET A 269 23.64 19.57 0.70
C MET A 269 23.45 20.98 0.14
N GLU A 270 22.48 21.76 0.65
CA GLU A 270 22.30 23.18 0.27
C GLU A 270 23.25 24.13 1.03
N ALA A 271 24.02 23.64 2.01
CA ALA A 271 25.02 24.43 2.75
C ALA A 271 26.45 24.33 2.18
N THR A 272 26.68 23.60 1.09
CA THR A 272 28.04 23.42 0.52
C THR A 272 28.19 23.87 -0.95
N GLU A 273 27.13 24.42 -1.56
CA GLU A 273 27.21 25.01 -2.92
C GLU A 273 26.73 26.48 -2.94
N GLY A 274 27.13 27.26 -1.95
CA GLY A 274 26.86 28.69 -1.91
C GLY A 274 27.71 29.45 -0.90
N GLN A 275 28.94 29.79 -1.31
CA GLN A 275 29.88 30.74 -0.68
C GLN A 275 30.49 30.39 0.68
#